data_AF-A0A925V478-F1
#
_entry.id   AF-A0A925V478-F1
#
_cell.length_a   1.000
_cell.length_b   1.000
_cell.length_c   1.000
_cell.angle_alpha   90.00
_cell.angle_beta   90.00
_cell.angle_gamma   90.00
#
_symmetry.space_group_name_H-M   'P 1'
#
loop_
_entity.id
_entity.type
_entity.pdbx_description
1 polymer ?
#
loop_
_entity_poly.entity_id
_entity_poly.type
_entity_poly.pdbx_seq_one_letter_code
_entity_poly.pdbx_strand_id
1 'polypeptide(L)'
;PISASANVAAREVPGDGPLHFVGHSSGGLDVRLLVTPAVSLPTDVDVDAIGRRTRTVTTIATPHHGTPLASIATGVLGQRLLRLLSILTLYGLRAGKRPLRGAVKVAQVLVRLDDLVGLGGPVLEQLYEQVLADFDEERSAMLEQFLGHVQGDQALLPQITPDGLDLFNSATEDRPGVRYACAITRARPPSTFGGLRLGLDPIAQATHALYHLLYRLTSQMPRNRLGSLSDAQVEALVSGYGKVPAPTANDGMVPTLSQIWGEIIHVARADHLDVMGYYGDPDGGASHVDWLVTRSGFDRTRFRALWGAVARVIASAAQT
;
A
#
# COMPACT_ATOMS: atom_id res chain seq x y z
N PRO A 1 14.20 -10.07 -0.58
CA PRO A 1 13.69 -8.69 -0.45
C PRO A 1 14.60 -7.75 0.37
N ILE A 2 14.84 -7.96 1.67
CA ILE A 2 15.73 -7.09 2.48
C ILE A 2 17.19 -7.10 1.96
N SER A 3 17.73 -8.27 1.60
CA SER A 3 19.03 -8.35 0.91
C SER A 3 19.03 -7.61 -0.43
N ALA A 4 17.88 -7.49 -1.11
CA ALA A 4 17.78 -6.72 -2.35
C ALA A 4 17.84 -5.21 -2.07
N SER A 5 17.14 -4.70 -1.03
CA SER A 5 17.20 -3.29 -0.63
C SER A 5 18.61 -2.87 -0.19
N ALA A 6 19.30 -3.71 0.59
CA ALA A 6 20.70 -3.47 0.97
C ALA A 6 21.65 -3.52 -0.24
N ASN A 7 21.47 -4.48 -1.15
CA ASN A 7 22.27 -4.60 -2.36
C ASN A 7 22.02 -3.45 -3.35
N VAL A 8 20.79 -2.94 -3.46
CA VAL A 8 20.45 -1.76 -4.25
C VAL A 8 21.09 -0.52 -3.64
N ALA A 9 20.96 -0.30 -2.33
CA ALA A 9 21.60 0.83 -1.66
C ALA A 9 23.13 0.84 -1.83
N ALA A 10 23.77 -0.34 -1.77
CA ALA A 10 25.21 -0.48 -1.99
C ALA A 10 25.65 -0.30 -3.45
N ARG A 11 24.82 -0.70 -4.42
CA ARG A 11 25.14 -0.60 -5.85
C ARG A 11 24.84 0.78 -6.44
N GLU A 12 23.71 1.38 -6.04
CA GLU A 12 23.16 2.58 -6.66
C GLU A 12 23.64 3.88 -6.01
N VAL A 13 24.32 3.83 -4.85
CA VAL A 13 24.81 5.05 -4.17
C VAL A 13 26.34 5.12 -4.15
N PRO A 14 26.97 5.53 -5.27
CA PRO A 14 28.40 5.80 -5.29
C PRO A 14 28.77 7.02 -4.43
N GLY A 15 29.87 6.92 -3.67
CA GLY A 15 30.47 8.01 -2.89
C GLY A 15 30.10 8.02 -1.41
N ASP A 16 30.65 8.99 -0.66
CA ASP A 16 30.57 9.09 0.82
C ASP A 16 29.53 10.11 1.34
N GLY A 17 28.68 10.65 0.46
CA GLY A 17 27.71 11.70 0.80
C GLY A 17 26.60 11.23 1.77
N PRO A 18 25.84 12.17 2.37
CA PRO A 18 24.71 11.85 3.23
C PRO A 18 23.61 11.08 2.47
N LEU A 19 22.97 10.13 3.16
CA LEU A 19 21.90 9.31 2.61
C LEU A 19 20.54 9.73 3.16
N HIS A 20 19.54 9.73 2.28
CA HIS A 20 18.16 10.05 2.61
C HIS A 20 17.26 8.99 2.01
N PHE A 21 16.58 8.23 2.86
CA PHE A 21 15.70 7.15 2.41
C PHE A 21 14.25 7.60 2.41
N VAL A 22 13.53 7.21 1.35
CA VAL A 22 12.08 7.35 1.24
C VAL A 22 11.49 5.98 0.98
N GLY A 23 10.69 5.47 1.92
CA GLY A 23 10.07 4.16 1.83
C GLY A 23 8.54 4.27 1.76
N HIS A 24 7.93 3.69 0.73
CA HIS A 24 6.47 3.56 0.64
C HIS A 24 6.03 2.18 1.12
N SER A 25 4.88 2.11 1.80
CA SER A 25 4.29 0.84 2.26
C SER A 25 5.31 -0.01 3.04
N SER A 26 5.49 -1.29 2.71
CA SER A 26 6.49 -2.16 3.34
C SER A 26 7.93 -1.66 3.18
N GLY A 27 8.25 -0.91 2.13
CA GLY A 27 9.59 -0.35 1.92
C GLY A 27 10.05 0.59 3.04
N GLY A 28 9.11 1.23 3.76
CA GLY A 28 9.46 2.02 4.96
C GLY A 28 9.94 1.15 6.13
N LEU A 29 9.49 -0.11 6.22
CA LEU A 29 9.98 -1.07 7.21
C LEU A 29 11.36 -1.59 6.82
N ASP A 30 11.58 -1.87 5.53
CA ASP A 30 12.89 -2.28 5.02
C ASP A 30 13.96 -1.21 5.33
N VAL A 31 13.62 0.06 5.13
CA VAL A 31 14.51 1.18 5.46
C VAL A 31 14.78 1.25 6.96
N ARG A 32 13.75 1.12 7.81
CA ARG A 32 13.94 1.11 9.27
C ARG A 32 14.88 0.01 9.72
N LEU A 33 14.70 -1.20 9.19
CA LEU A 33 15.59 -2.33 9.47
C LEU A 33 17.01 -2.10 8.97
N LEU A 34 17.16 -1.57 7.75
CA LEU A 34 18.46 -1.27 7.15
C LEU A 34 19.28 -0.30 8.00
N VAL A 35 18.63 0.70 8.60
CA VAL A 35 19.31 1.73 9.37
C VAL A 35 19.47 1.39 10.85
N THR A 36 18.88 0.31 11.35
CA THR A 36 18.98 -0.09 12.76
C THR A 36 20.45 -0.24 13.20
N PRO A 37 20.83 0.30 14.38
CA PRO A 37 22.17 0.13 14.93
C PRO A 37 22.58 -1.34 15.05
N ALA A 38 23.80 -1.67 14.60
CA ALA A 38 24.37 -3.01 14.71
C ALA A 38 23.52 -4.15 14.11
N VAL A 39 22.64 -3.83 13.15
CA VAL A 39 21.82 -4.83 12.48
C VAL A 39 22.70 -5.80 11.69
N SER A 40 22.41 -7.10 11.81
CA SER A 40 23.06 -8.14 11.01
C SER A 40 22.08 -8.64 9.97
N LEU A 41 22.39 -8.38 8.69
CA LEU A 41 21.61 -8.83 7.55
C LEU A 41 22.41 -9.88 6.77
N PRO A 42 21.76 -10.87 6.13
CA PRO A 42 22.42 -11.88 5.30
C PRO A 42 22.87 -11.26 3.97
N THR A 43 23.90 -10.43 4.03
CA THR A 43 24.56 -9.75 2.91
C THR A 43 26.01 -9.44 3.25
N ASP A 44 26.87 -9.38 2.24
CA ASP A 44 28.28 -8.98 2.38
C ASP A 44 28.46 -7.45 2.41
N VAL A 45 27.37 -6.69 2.29
CA VAL A 45 27.35 -5.23 2.35
C VAL A 45 27.54 -4.72 3.79
N ASP A 46 28.40 -3.72 3.99
CA ASP A 46 28.49 -2.98 5.26
C ASP A 46 27.26 -2.08 5.45
N VAL A 47 26.22 -2.66 6.04
CA VAL A 47 24.96 -1.97 6.35
C VAL A 47 25.11 -0.92 7.45
N ASP A 48 26.11 -1.05 8.35
CA ASP A 48 26.35 -0.05 9.37
C ASP A 48 26.95 1.22 8.77
N ALA A 49 27.81 1.10 7.74
CA ALA A 49 28.26 2.27 6.98
C ALA A 49 27.11 3.03 6.32
N ILE A 50 26.13 2.31 5.76
CA ILE A 50 24.91 2.92 5.19
C ILE A 50 24.12 3.64 6.30
N GLY A 51 23.90 2.97 7.44
CA GLY A 51 23.22 3.55 8.60
C GLY A 51 23.90 4.82 9.12
N ARG A 52 25.24 4.83 9.26
CA ARG A 52 26.02 5.99 9.73
C ARG A 52 25.93 7.20 8.78
N ARG A 53 25.77 6.96 7.48
CA ARG A 53 25.62 8.03 6.48
C ARG A 53 24.19 8.55 6.37
N THR A 54 23.22 7.82 6.94
CA THR A 54 21.81 8.18 6.85
C THR A 54 21.52 9.41 7.70
N ARG A 55 20.86 10.39 7.10
CA ARG A 55 20.39 11.61 7.78
C ARG A 55 18.90 11.61 8.01
N THR A 56 18.13 11.06 7.07
CA THR A 56 16.68 11.02 7.16
C THR A 56 16.11 9.69 6.69
N VAL A 57 15.06 9.25 7.38
CA VAL A 57 14.16 8.18 6.95
C VAL A 57 12.77 8.77 6.86
N THR A 58 12.21 8.81 5.65
CA THR A 58 10.85 9.27 5.41
C THR A 58 9.98 8.11 4.96
N THR A 59 8.94 7.78 5.73
CA THR A 59 7.99 6.74 5.36
C THR A 59 6.71 7.34 4.76
N ILE A 60 6.10 6.64 3.82
CA ILE A 60 4.86 7.05 3.16
C ILE A 60 3.88 5.88 3.21
N ALA A 61 2.78 6.05 3.94
CA ALA A 61 1.77 5.01 4.12
C ALA A 61 2.30 3.65 4.62
N THR A 62 3.38 3.66 5.39
CA THR A 62 4.04 2.44 5.87
C THR A 62 3.30 1.83 7.06
N PRO A 63 3.00 0.52 7.08
CA PRO A 63 2.30 -0.11 8.19
C PRO A 63 3.23 -0.33 9.39
N HIS A 64 3.63 0.69 10.15
CA HIS A 64 4.56 0.55 11.29
C HIS A 64 4.06 -0.36 12.42
N HIS A 65 2.74 -0.46 12.59
CA HIS A 65 2.06 -1.35 13.55
C HIS A 65 1.31 -2.50 12.85
N GLY A 66 1.56 -2.68 11.55
CA GLY A 66 1.00 -3.76 10.75
C GLY A 66 -0.31 -3.42 10.07
N THR A 67 -0.76 -4.35 9.23
CA THR A 67 -2.08 -4.29 8.61
C THR A 67 -2.82 -5.60 8.81
N PRO A 68 -4.10 -5.59 9.21
CA PRO A 68 -4.90 -6.81 9.30
C PRO A 68 -5.01 -7.58 7.98
N LEU A 69 -4.83 -6.90 6.84
CA LEU A 69 -4.81 -7.55 5.53
C LEU A 69 -3.74 -8.64 5.44
N ALA A 70 -2.59 -8.44 6.09
CA ALA A 70 -1.49 -9.38 6.07
C ALA A 70 -1.86 -10.73 6.70
N SER A 71 -2.61 -10.70 7.82
CA SER A 71 -3.08 -11.91 8.50
C SER A 71 -4.13 -12.67 7.69
N ILE A 72 -4.79 -11.98 6.75
CA ILE A 72 -5.78 -12.55 5.83
C ILE A 72 -5.10 -13.08 4.56
N ALA A 73 -4.03 -12.42 4.13
CA ALA A 73 -3.31 -12.76 2.91
C ALA A 73 -2.61 -14.13 2.99
N THR A 74 -2.27 -14.60 4.19
CA THR A 74 -1.72 -15.95 4.46
C THR A 74 -2.78 -17.07 4.44
N GLY A 75 -4.08 -16.72 4.38
CA GLY A 75 -5.19 -17.67 4.35
C GLY A 75 -5.80 -17.88 2.95
N VAL A 76 -6.78 -18.79 2.86
CA VAL A 76 -7.54 -19.09 1.62
C VAL A 76 -8.21 -17.85 1.01
N LEU A 77 -8.56 -16.87 1.84
CA LEU A 77 -9.13 -15.60 1.39
C LEU A 77 -8.11 -14.73 0.64
N GLY A 78 -6.83 -14.76 1.04
CA GLY A 78 -5.73 -14.07 0.36
C GLY A 78 -5.50 -14.55 -1.07
N GLN A 79 -5.48 -15.87 -1.27
CA GLN A 79 -5.35 -16.45 -2.63
C GLN A 79 -6.50 -16.03 -3.55
N ARG A 80 -7.72 -15.95 -3.01
CA ARG A 80 -8.91 -15.51 -3.77
C ARG A 80 -8.86 -14.02 -4.10
N LEU A 81 -8.39 -13.19 -3.17
CA LEU A 81 -8.21 -11.76 -3.38
C LEU A 81 -7.15 -11.48 -4.46
N LEU A 82 -6.00 -12.18 -4.40
CA LEU A 82 -4.96 -12.05 -5.41
C LEU A 82 -5.47 -12.41 -6.79
N ARG A 83 -6.18 -13.53 -6.93
CA ARG A 83 -6.81 -13.94 -8.20
C ARG A 83 -7.81 -12.89 -8.71
N LEU A 84 -8.63 -12.33 -7.82
CA LEU A 84 -9.56 -11.25 -8.17
C LEU A 84 -8.82 -10.00 -8.67
N LEU A 85 -7.73 -9.60 -7.98
CA LEU A 85 -6.86 -8.50 -8.40
C LEU A 85 -6.23 -8.77 -9.77
N SER A 86 -5.82 -10.00 -10.04
CA SER A 86 -5.30 -10.41 -11.36
C SER A 86 -6.36 -10.23 -12.44
N ILE A 87 -7.58 -10.71 -12.21
CA ILE A 87 -8.71 -10.57 -13.14
C ILE A 87 -9.00 -9.09 -13.41
N LEU A 88 -9.06 -8.27 -12.36
CA LEU A 88 -9.34 -6.83 -12.49
C LEU A 88 -8.23 -6.10 -13.24
N THR A 89 -6.97 -6.45 -12.97
CA THR A 89 -5.81 -5.87 -13.68
C THR A 89 -5.83 -6.26 -15.17
N LEU A 90 -6.18 -7.50 -15.48
CA LEU A 90 -6.34 -8.00 -16.85
C LEU A 90 -7.48 -7.31 -17.61
N TYR A 91 -8.59 -7.06 -16.95
CA TYR A 91 -9.68 -6.28 -17.53
C TYR A 91 -9.32 -4.80 -17.72
N GLY A 92 -8.62 -4.20 -16.76
CA GLY A 92 -8.16 -2.81 -16.84
C GLY A 92 -7.18 -2.57 -17.99
N LEU A 93 -6.22 -3.47 -18.21
CA LEU A 93 -5.26 -3.40 -19.32
C LEU A 93 -5.92 -3.52 -20.71
N ARG A 94 -7.15 -4.06 -20.78
CA ARG A 94 -7.90 -4.30 -22.03
C ARG A 94 -8.97 -3.24 -22.30
N ALA A 95 -9.04 -2.17 -21.51
CA ALA A 95 -9.95 -1.04 -21.73
C ALA A 95 -9.62 -0.33 -23.06
N GLY A 96 -10.11 -0.92 -24.15
CA GLY A 96 -9.84 -0.50 -25.52
C GLY A 96 -10.41 -1.44 -26.59
N LYS A 97 -10.55 -2.77 -26.36
CA LYS A 97 -11.10 -3.70 -27.38
C LYS A 97 -11.93 -4.84 -26.75
N ARG A 98 -13.24 -4.87 -27.09
CA ARG A 98 -14.36 -5.78 -26.68
C ARG A 98 -14.05 -7.31 -26.59
N PRO A 99 -14.91 -8.18 -26.00
CA PRO A 99 -16.30 -7.96 -25.54
C PRO A 99 -16.61 -8.20 -24.04
N LEU A 100 -17.67 -7.51 -23.61
CA LEU A 100 -18.23 -7.33 -22.26
C LEU A 100 -18.89 -8.56 -21.60
N ARG A 101 -18.66 -9.80 -22.07
CA ARG A 101 -19.41 -10.96 -21.56
C ARG A 101 -18.99 -11.41 -20.16
N GLY A 102 -17.73 -11.19 -19.75
CA GLY A 102 -17.28 -11.50 -18.39
C GLY A 102 -17.51 -10.39 -17.36
N ALA A 103 -17.65 -9.13 -17.78
CA ALA A 103 -17.84 -7.98 -16.88
C ALA A 103 -19.12 -8.08 -16.01
N VAL A 104 -20.21 -8.61 -16.57
CA VAL A 104 -21.47 -8.83 -15.82
C VAL A 104 -21.30 -9.91 -14.75
N LYS A 105 -20.53 -10.96 -15.03
CA LYS A 105 -20.25 -12.03 -14.05
C LYS A 105 -19.30 -11.54 -12.97
N VAL A 106 -18.26 -10.77 -13.32
CA VAL A 106 -17.40 -10.08 -12.34
C VAL A 106 -18.26 -9.22 -11.41
N ALA A 107 -19.16 -8.40 -11.95
CA ALA A 107 -20.08 -7.59 -11.16
C ALA A 107 -21.00 -8.44 -10.25
N GLN A 108 -21.54 -9.56 -10.73
CA GLN A 108 -22.39 -10.45 -9.92
C GLN A 108 -21.63 -11.16 -8.78
N VAL A 109 -20.38 -11.58 -9.01
CA VAL A 109 -19.53 -12.16 -7.96
C VAL A 109 -19.16 -11.11 -6.92
N LEU A 110 -18.94 -9.86 -7.33
CA LEU A 110 -18.56 -8.76 -6.46
C LEU A 110 -19.74 -8.17 -5.66
N VAL A 111 -20.95 -8.11 -6.22
CA VAL A 111 -22.17 -7.72 -5.49
C VAL A 111 -22.49 -8.72 -4.38
N ARG A 112 -22.18 -10.00 -4.58
CA ARG A 112 -22.34 -11.06 -3.56
C ARG A 112 -21.20 -11.12 -2.52
N LEU A 113 -20.18 -10.27 -2.67
CA LEU A 113 -19.02 -10.22 -1.78
C LEU A 113 -19.25 -9.32 -0.56
N ASP A 114 -20.24 -8.41 -0.64
CA ASP A 114 -20.67 -7.57 0.48
C ASP A 114 -21.47 -8.37 1.53
N ASP A 115 -22.07 -9.48 1.08
CA ASP A 115 -22.64 -10.54 1.92
C ASP A 115 -21.52 -11.42 2.49
N LEU A 116 -20.77 -10.84 3.44
CA LEU A 116 -20.03 -11.49 4.52
C LEU A 116 -19.69 -12.99 4.29
N VAL A 117 -18.47 -13.25 3.80
CA VAL A 117 -17.78 -14.55 4.01
C VAL A 117 -18.49 -15.75 3.34
N GLY A 118 -19.05 -15.56 2.15
CA GLY A 118 -19.84 -16.59 1.45
C GLY A 118 -19.37 -17.02 0.06
N LEU A 119 -18.15 -16.68 -0.39
CA LEU A 119 -17.68 -17.17 -1.69
C LEU A 119 -17.23 -18.63 -1.61
N GLY A 120 -17.99 -19.56 -2.17
CA GLY A 120 -17.46 -20.88 -2.50
C GLY A 120 -16.34 -20.75 -3.53
N GLY A 121 -15.21 -21.43 -3.30
CA GLY A 121 -14.10 -21.52 -4.26
C GLY A 121 -14.51 -21.79 -5.72
N PRO A 122 -15.55 -22.59 -6.01
CA PRO A 122 -15.95 -22.90 -7.38
C PRO A 122 -16.40 -21.70 -8.23
N VAL A 123 -17.02 -20.68 -7.61
CA VAL A 123 -17.55 -19.52 -8.37
C VAL A 123 -16.43 -18.61 -8.86
N LEU A 124 -15.41 -18.41 -8.01
CA LEU A 124 -14.24 -17.61 -8.37
C LEU A 124 -13.36 -18.36 -9.38
N GLU A 125 -13.27 -19.68 -9.28
CA GLU A 125 -12.56 -20.53 -10.24
C GLU A 125 -13.19 -20.46 -11.63
N GLN A 126 -14.51 -20.63 -11.71
CA GLN A 126 -15.24 -20.55 -12.99
C GLN A 126 -15.13 -19.18 -13.64
N LEU A 127 -15.07 -18.11 -12.84
CA LEU A 127 -14.85 -16.76 -13.36
C LEU A 127 -13.42 -16.60 -13.88
N TYR A 128 -12.43 -17.10 -13.16
CA TYR A 128 -11.03 -17.06 -13.57
C TYR A 128 -10.79 -17.82 -14.88
N GLU A 129 -11.29 -19.06 -14.99
CA GLU A 129 -11.21 -19.86 -16.22
C GLU A 129 -11.88 -19.19 -17.42
N GLN A 130 -13.05 -18.58 -17.22
CA GLN A 130 -13.74 -17.86 -18.30
C GLN A 130 -13.01 -16.61 -18.75
N VAL A 131 -12.36 -15.90 -17.82
CA VAL A 131 -11.56 -14.73 -18.15
C VAL A 131 -10.29 -15.15 -18.88
N LEU A 132 -9.60 -16.20 -18.43
CA LEU A 132 -8.43 -16.75 -19.10
C LEU A 132 -8.74 -17.27 -20.51
N ALA A 133 -9.92 -17.89 -20.71
CA ALA A 133 -10.36 -18.37 -22.01
C ALA A 133 -10.55 -17.23 -23.05
N ASP A 134 -10.68 -15.97 -22.61
CA ASP A 134 -10.75 -14.80 -23.49
C ASP A 134 -9.35 -14.28 -23.92
N PHE A 135 -8.25 -14.91 -23.48
CA PHE A 135 -6.85 -14.58 -23.83
C PHE A 135 -6.19 -15.66 -24.69
N ASP A 136 -5.26 -15.26 -25.56
CA ASP A 136 -4.42 -16.18 -26.33
C ASP A 136 -3.56 -17.05 -25.38
N GLU A 137 -3.32 -18.32 -25.75
CA GLU A 137 -2.63 -19.32 -24.91
C GLU A 137 -1.29 -18.84 -24.33
N GLU A 138 -0.51 -18.09 -25.13
CA GLU A 138 0.79 -17.54 -24.71
C GLU A 138 0.66 -16.52 -23.57
N ARG A 139 -0.39 -15.69 -23.60
CA ARG A 139 -0.65 -14.69 -22.54
C ARG A 139 -1.18 -15.35 -21.27
N SER A 140 -2.07 -16.33 -21.42
CA SER A 140 -2.58 -17.11 -20.28
C SER A 140 -1.44 -17.82 -19.54
N ALA A 141 -0.51 -18.43 -20.27
CA ALA A 141 0.67 -19.08 -19.68
C ALA A 141 1.60 -18.08 -18.95
N MET A 142 1.89 -16.92 -19.56
CA MET A 142 2.68 -15.86 -18.90
C MET A 142 2.00 -15.36 -17.61
N LEU A 143 0.68 -15.27 -17.60
CA LEU A 143 -0.09 -14.80 -16.45
C LEU A 143 -0.14 -15.85 -15.34
N GLU A 144 -0.38 -17.11 -15.67
CA GLU A 144 -0.30 -18.21 -14.70
C GLU A 144 1.09 -18.27 -14.07
N GLN A 145 2.14 -18.08 -14.89
CA GLN A 145 3.51 -18.02 -14.40
C GLN A 145 3.73 -16.82 -13.47
N PHE A 146 3.32 -15.60 -13.86
CA PHE A 146 3.43 -14.41 -13.01
C PHE A 146 2.68 -14.59 -11.68
N LEU A 147 1.48 -15.14 -11.72
CA LEU A 147 0.65 -15.38 -10.53
C LEU A 147 1.20 -16.50 -9.64
N GLY A 148 1.79 -17.54 -10.22
CA GLY A 148 2.53 -18.55 -9.50
C GLY A 148 3.71 -17.96 -8.71
N HIS A 149 4.43 -16.99 -9.30
CA HIS A 149 5.49 -16.26 -8.60
C HIS A 149 4.93 -15.38 -7.47
N VAL A 150 3.84 -14.65 -7.70
CA VAL A 150 3.17 -13.83 -6.66
C VAL A 150 2.63 -14.69 -5.51
N GLN A 151 2.17 -15.91 -5.78
CA GLN A 151 1.78 -16.87 -4.74
C GLN A 151 2.99 -17.46 -3.98
N GLY A 152 4.11 -17.67 -4.66
CA GLY A 152 5.37 -18.14 -4.05
C GLY A 152 6.05 -17.11 -3.14
N ASP A 153 5.95 -15.82 -3.48
CA ASP A 153 6.55 -14.69 -2.73
C ASP A 153 5.71 -14.21 -1.54
N GLN A 154 4.70 -14.98 -1.11
CA GLN A 154 3.90 -14.67 0.08
C GLN A 154 4.66 -14.80 1.41
N ALA A 155 5.91 -15.27 1.38
CA ALA A 155 6.77 -15.42 2.56
C ALA A 155 6.99 -14.12 3.37
N LEU A 156 6.73 -12.95 2.77
CA LEU A 156 6.87 -11.64 3.41
C LEU A 156 5.60 -11.14 4.08
N LEU A 157 4.44 -11.72 3.74
CA LEU A 157 3.15 -11.28 4.28
C LEU A 157 3.02 -11.52 5.79
N PRO A 158 3.54 -12.62 6.39
CA PRO A 158 3.54 -12.77 7.85
C PRO A 158 4.26 -11.62 8.58
N GLN A 159 5.26 -11.01 7.94
CA GLN A 159 6.13 -10.01 8.57
C GLN A 159 5.44 -8.66 8.76
N ILE A 160 4.42 -8.33 7.95
CA ILE A 160 3.66 -7.07 8.06
C ILE A 160 2.32 -7.23 8.82
N THR A 161 2.12 -8.40 9.45
CA THR A 161 1.00 -8.59 10.40
C THR A 161 1.19 -7.73 11.64
N PRO A 162 0.11 -7.36 12.36
CA PRO A 162 0.26 -6.63 13.62
C PRO A 162 1.16 -7.35 14.63
N ASP A 163 1.04 -8.68 14.75
CA ASP A 163 1.86 -9.46 15.67
C ASP A 163 3.33 -9.52 15.22
N GLY A 164 3.57 -9.67 13.91
CA GLY A 164 4.90 -9.65 13.33
C GLY A 164 5.59 -8.29 13.55
N LEU A 165 4.84 -7.19 13.44
CA LEU A 165 5.42 -5.87 13.62
C LEU A 165 5.59 -5.40 15.05
N ASP A 166 4.87 -5.98 16.00
CA ASP A 166 5.22 -5.81 17.41
C ASP A 166 6.60 -6.41 17.71
N LEU A 167 6.89 -7.61 17.20
CA LEU A 167 8.22 -8.21 17.31
C LEU A 167 9.26 -7.36 16.56
N PHE A 168 8.96 -6.94 15.33
CA PHE A 168 9.82 -6.06 14.54
C PHE A 168 10.19 -4.78 15.30
N ASN A 169 9.19 -4.06 15.84
CA ASN A 169 9.41 -2.81 16.55
C ASN A 169 10.23 -3.01 17.83
N SER A 170 10.14 -4.18 18.48
CA SER A 170 10.99 -4.51 19.64
C SER A 170 12.46 -4.78 19.26
N ALA A 171 12.72 -5.20 18.03
CA ALA A 171 14.05 -5.54 17.54
C ALA A 171 14.68 -4.46 16.64
N THR A 172 13.89 -3.44 16.27
CA THR A 172 14.26 -2.42 15.28
C THR A 172 14.24 -1.04 15.96
N GLU A 173 15.36 -0.70 16.58
CA GLU A 173 15.55 0.60 17.21
C GLU A 173 15.89 1.69 16.19
N ASP A 174 15.40 2.90 16.47
CA ASP A 174 15.74 4.09 15.69
C ASP A 174 17.20 4.47 15.93
N ARG A 175 17.98 4.57 14.85
CA ARG A 175 19.38 5.01 14.92
C ARG A 175 19.50 6.45 15.45
N PRO A 176 20.32 6.71 16.47
CA PRO A 176 20.61 8.05 16.95
C PRO A 176 21.18 8.96 15.86
N GLY A 177 20.72 10.21 15.80
CA GLY A 177 21.16 11.19 14.80
C GLY A 177 20.45 11.10 13.44
N VAL A 178 19.56 10.13 13.24
CA VAL A 178 18.69 10.05 12.05
C VAL A 178 17.35 10.71 12.37
N ARG A 179 16.87 11.59 11.47
CA ARG A 179 15.52 12.15 11.56
C ARG A 179 14.50 11.20 10.92
N TYR A 180 13.53 10.73 11.70
CA TYR A 180 12.42 9.91 11.24
C TYR A 180 11.19 10.77 10.99
N ALA A 181 10.64 10.68 9.78
CA ALA A 181 9.46 11.41 9.36
C ALA A 181 8.48 10.46 8.66
N CYS A 182 7.19 10.78 8.70
CA CYS A 182 6.15 10.04 8.00
C CYS A 182 5.17 10.98 7.28
N ALA A 183 4.74 10.55 6.09
CA ALA A 183 3.58 11.07 5.39
C ALA A 183 2.46 10.03 5.48
N ILE A 184 1.33 10.44 6.07
CA ILE A 184 0.21 9.56 6.31
C ILE A 184 -0.92 9.81 5.33
N THR A 185 -1.70 8.78 5.10
CA THR A 185 -2.80 8.72 4.14
C THR A 185 -4.06 8.21 4.81
N ARG A 186 -5.19 8.68 4.28
CA ARG A 186 -6.51 8.26 4.70
C ARG A 186 -7.47 8.38 3.54
N ALA A 187 -8.03 7.25 3.16
CA ALA A 187 -9.02 7.21 2.11
C ALA A 187 -10.39 7.61 2.67
N ARG A 188 -11.32 7.96 1.77
CA ARG A 188 -12.68 8.29 2.15
C ARG A 188 -13.41 7.01 2.56
N PRO A 189 -14.07 6.95 3.73
CA PRO A 189 -14.88 5.79 4.08
C PRO A 189 -15.85 5.50 2.93
N PRO A 190 -15.90 4.25 2.45
CA PRO A 190 -16.78 3.92 1.35
C PRO A 190 -18.24 4.08 1.82
N SER A 191 -19.11 4.58 0.95
CA SER A 191 -20.52 4.77 1.26
C SER A 191 -21.37 3.84 0.40
N THR A 192 -22.34 3.17 1.02
CA THR A 192 -23.31 2.28 0.34
C THR A 192 -24.10 2.99 -0.76
N PHE A 193 -24.32 4.30 -0.63
CA PHE A 193 -24.98 5.14 -1.65
C PHE A 193 -24.01 5.78 -2.65
N GLY A 194 -22.68 5.62 -2.47
CA GLY A 194 -21.66 6.16 -3.37
C GLY A 194 -21.69 5.52 -4.76
N GLY A 195 -22.13 4.25 -4.83
CA GLY A 195 -22.31 3.48 -6.08
C GLY A 195 -23.27 4.13 -7.08
N LEU A 196 -24.34 4.78 -6.62
CA LEU A 196 -25.30 5.48 -7.49
C LEU A 196 -24.67 6.65 -8.25
N ARG A 197 -23.57 7.23 -7.73
CA ARG A 197 -22.81 8.32 -8.37
C ARG A 197 -21.67 7.81 -9.25
N LEU A 198 -21.41 6.49 -9.30
CA LEU A 198 -20.41 5.89 -10.19
C LEU A 198 -20.94 5.66 -11.62
N GLY A 199 -22.26 5.75 -11.81
CA GLY A 199 -22.90 5.43 -13.08
C GLY A 199 -22.94 3.92 -13.32
N LEU A 200 -23.17 3.50 -14.57
CA LEU A 200 -23.29 2.10 -14.96
C LEU A 200 -21.97 1.49 -15.48
N ASP A 201 -20.82 2.13 -15.22
CA ASP A 201 -19.52 1.58 -15.63
C ASP A 201 -19.19 0.34 -14.79
N PRO A 202 -19.16 -0.86 -15.41
CA PRO A 202 -18.93 -2.11 -14.68
C PRO A 202 -17.54 -2.18 -14.04
N ILE A 203 -16.51 -1.58 -14.66
CA ILE A 203 -15.14 -1.63 -14.14
C ILE A 203 -15.03 -0.75 -12.90
N ALA A 204 -15.53 0.49 -12.97
CA ALA A 204 -15.53 1.40 -11.82
C ALA A 204 -16.36 0.86 -10.64
N GLN A 205 -17.48 0.17 -10.90
CA GLN A 205 -18.24 -0.51 -9.85
C GLN A 205 -17.44 -1.68 -9.23
N ALA A 206 -16.73 -2.46 -10.05
CA ALA A 206 -15.92 -3.58 -9.59
C ALA A 206 -14.74 -3.13 -8.71
N THR A 207 -13.99 -2.12 -9.15
CA THR A 207 -12.88 -1.56 -8.35
C THR A 207 -13.39 -0.91 -7.07
N HIS A 208 -14.57 -0.30 -7.08
CA HIS A 208 -15.19 0.27 -5.88
C HIS A 208 -15.63 -0.81 -4.87
N ALA A 209 -16.16 -1.94 -5.33
CA ALA A 209 -16.51 -3.07 -4.46
C ALA A 209 -15.25 -3.70 -3.83
N LEU A 210 -14.19 -3.88 -4.61
CA LEU A 210 -12.89 -4.30 -4.10
C LEU A 210 -12.37 -3.32 -3.04
N TYR A 211 -12.44 -2.02 -3.29
CA TYR A 211 -12.08 -1.00 -2.32
C TYR A 211 -12.88 -1.13 -1.02
N HIS A 212 -14.21 -1.35 -1.09
CA HIS A 212 -15.05 -1.54 0.09
C HIS A 212 -14.60 -2.74 0.92
N LEU A 213 -14.32 -3.87 0.27
CA LEU A 213 -13.80 -5.06 0.92
C LEU A 213 -12.46 -4.77 1.62
N LEU A 214 -11.49 -4.23 0.87
CA LEU A 214 -10.15 -3.94 1.39
C LEU A 214 -10.21 -2.95 2.58
N TYR A 215 -11.03 -1.90 2.46
CA TYR A 215 -11.25 -0.93 3.53
C TYR A 215 -11.83 -1.60 4.78
N ARG A 216 -12.82 -2.48 4.61
CA ARG A 216 -13.48 -3.18 5.72
C ARG A 216 -12.55 -4.16 6.42
N LEU A 217 -11.73 -4.90 5.66
CA LEU A 217 -10.74 -5.81 6.24
C LEU A 217 -9.66 -5.04 6.99
N THR A 218 -9.14 -3.95 6.40
CA THR A 218 -8.15 -3.07 7.02
C THR A 218 -8.68 -2.39 8.29
N SER A 219 -9.99 -2.13 8.36
CA SER A 219 -10.64 -1.53 9.54
C SER A 219 -10.64 -2.43 10.78
N GLN A 220 -10.24 -3.72 10.66
CA GLN A 220 -10.25 -4.69 11.77
C GLN A 220 -9.00 -4.62 12.68
N MET A 221 -8.26 -3.51 12.64
CA MET A 221 -7.04 -3.31 13.43
C MET A 221 -7.32 -3.41 14.94
N PRO A 222 -6.65 -4.32 15.68
CA PRO A 222 -6.78 -4.39 17.13
C PRO A 222 -6.27 -3.10 17.77
N ARG A 223 -7.11 -2.47 18.61
CA ARG A 223 -6.80 -1.15 19.19
C ARG A 223 -5.59 -1.15 20.12
N ASN A 224 -5.33 -2.29 20.77
CA ASN A 224 -4.19 -2.49 21.67
C ASN A 224 -2.84 -2.56 20.94
N ARG A 225 -2.83 -2.65 19.61
CA ARG A 225 -1.62 -2.68 18.78
C ARG A 225 -1.19 -1.29 18.28
N LEU A 226 -2.00 -0.27 18.52
CA LEU A 226 -1.68 1.10 18.12
C LEU A 226 -0.90 1.78 19.25
N GLY A 227 0.22 2.42 18.90
CA GLY A 227 1.00 3.21 19.85
C GLY A 227 0.26 4.46 20.34
N SER A 228 0.72 5.00 21.47
CA SER A 228 0.29 6.32 21.94
C SER A 228 0.82 7.42 21.01
N LEU A 229 -0.02 8.41 20.72
CA LEU A 229 0.37 9.57 19.92
C LEU A 229 1.00 10.64 20.81
N SER A 230 2.05 11.30 20.33
CA SER A 230 2.56 12.52 20.96
C SER A 230 1.65 13.72 20.68
N ASP A 231 1.76 14.78 21.49
CA ASP A 231 0.97 16.00 21.30
C ASP A 231 1.18 16.62 19.91
N ALA A 232 2.43 16.62 19.41
CA ALA A 232 2.75 17.10 18.07
C ALA A 232 2.08 16.26 16.96
N GLN A 233 2.00 14.94 17.14
CA GLN A 233 1.30 14.06 16.21
C GLN A 233 -0.21 14.29 16.24
N VAL A 234 -0.79 14.48 17.44
CA VAL A 234 -2.21 14.84 17.60
C VAL A 234 -2.52 16.16 16.90
N GLU A 235 -1.69 17.18 17.11
CA GLU A 235 -1.84 18.49 16.46
C GLU A 235 -1.80 18.38 14.93
N ALA A 236 -0.82 17.65 14.38
CA ALA A 236 -0.71 17.42 12.95
C ALA A 236 -1.96 16.72 12.37
N LEU A 237 -2.50 15.72 13.07
CA LEU A 237 -3.71 15.00 12.68
C LEU A 237 -4.96 15.89 12.74
N VAL A 238 -5.10 16.68 13.79
CA VAL A 238 -6.23 17.62 13.96
C VAL A 238 -6.16 18.70 12.89
N SER A 239 -4.98 19.25 12.62
CA SER A 239 -4.77 20.25 11.56
C SER A 239 -5.08 19.68 10.17
N GLY A 240 -4.60 18.47 9.85
CA GLY A 240 -4.77 17.87 8.53
C GLY A 240 -6.16 17.26 8.27
N TYR A 241 -6.77 16.63 9.27
CA TYR A 241 -8.06 15.93 9.12
C TYR A 241 -9.24 16.59 9.84
N GLY A 242 -8.99 17.61 10.67
CA GLY A 242 -9.98 18.25 11.54
C GLY A 242 -10.20 17.51 12.87
N LYS A 243 -9.66 16.30 13.01
CA LYS A 243 -9.73 15.46 14.21
C LYS A 243 -8.74 14.30 14.11
N VAL A 244 -8.41 13.70 15.25
CA VAL A 244 -7.72 12.41 15.28
C VAL A 244 -8.58 11.34 14.56
N PRO A 245 -8.03 10.62 13.57
CA PRO A 245 -8.74 9.54 12.89
C PRO A 245 -9.22 8.47 13.88
N ALA A 246 -10.39 7.88 13.59
CA ALA A 246 -10.83 6.70 14.33
C ALA A 246 -9.87 5.52 14.06
N PRO A 247 -9.75 4.55 14.99
CA PRO A 247 -8.93 3.36 14.77
C PRO A 247 -9.29 2.54 13.52
N THR A 248 -10.51 2.69 13.01
CA THR A 248 -10.99 2.04 11.79
C THR A 248 -10.60 2.78 10.50
N ALA A 249 -10.14 4.03 10.59
CA ALA A 249 -9.75 4.80 9.41
C ALA A 249 -8.49 4.21 8.77
N ASN A 250 -8.51 4.12 7.44
CA ASN A 250 -7.43 3.54 6.65
C ASN A 250 -7.39 4.12 5.24
N ASP A 251 -6.36 3.77 4.48
CA ASP A 251 -6.14 4.18 3.08
C ASP A 251 -6.54 3.10 2.06
N GLY A 252 -7.28 2.07 2.50
CA GLY A 252 -7.60 0.87 1.74
C GLY A 252 -6.64 -0.29 1.97
N MET A 253 -5.43 -0.07 2.48
CA MET A 253 -4.43 -1.13 2.69
C MET A 253 -3.83 -1.12 4.11
N VAL A 254 -3.63 0.05 4.69
CA VAL A 254 -2.96 0.27 5.96
C VAL A 254 -3.82 1.15 6.86
N PRO A 255 -4.07 0.76 8.13
CA PRO A 255 -4.75 1.63 9.09
C PRO A 255 -4.02 2.97 9.25
N THR A 256 -4.72 4.10 9.20
CA THR A 256 -4.10 5.43 9.20
C THR A 256 -3.23 5.66 10.43
N LEU A 257 -3.67 5.19 11.61
CA LEU A 257 -2.88 5.30 12.84
C LEU A 257 -1.67 4.35 12.87
N SER A 258 -1.69 3.26 12.10
CA SER A 258 -0.52 2.40 11.92
C SER A 258 0.55 3.06 11.04
N GLN A 259 0.24 4.16 10.35
CA GLN A 259 1.19 4.83 9.46
C GLN A 259 2.16 5.78 10.17
N ILE A 260 1.95 6.01 11.46
CA ILE A 260 2.64 7.03 12.22
C ILE A 260 3.93 6.46 12.81
N TRP A 261 5.06 7.05 12.42
CA TRP A 261 6.37 6.83 13.05
C TRP A 261 7.21 8.10 12.91
N GLY A 262 7.80 8.57 14.01
CA GLY A 262 8.51 9.85 14.03
C GLY A 262 7.59 11.07 13.80
N GLU A 263 8.11 12.06 13.10
CA GLU A 263 7.45 13.35 12.82
C GLU A 263 6.43 13.23 11.67
N ILE A 264 5.20 13.70 11.85
CA ILE A 264 4.21 13.77 10.76
C ILE A 264 4.49 15.01 9.91
N ILE A 265 5.03 14.81 8.71
CA ILE A 265 5.41 15.91 7.79
C ILE A 265 4.32 16.23 6.78
N HIS A 266 3.37 15.31 6.57
CA HIS A 266 2.27 15.48 5.64
C HIS A 266 1.09 14.59 6.01
N VAL A 267 -0.12 15.11 5.82
CA VAL A 267 -1.38 14.43 6.07
C VAL A 267 -2.23 14.50 4.80
N ALA A 268 -2.41 13.36 4.13
CA ALA A 268 -3.09 13.28 2.84
C ALA A 268 -4.47 12.62 2.97
N ARG A 269 -5.47 13.20 2.29
CA ARG A 269 -6.72 12.48 1.96
C ARG A 269 -6.50 11.76 0.63
N ALA A 270 -6.06 10.53 0.72
CA ALA A 270 -5.55 9.72 -0.38
C ALA A 270 -5.78 8.24 -0.06
N ASP A 271 -5.95 7.41 -1.08
CA ASP A 271 -5.73 5.98 -0.93
C ASP A 271 -4.23 5.62 -0.95
N HIS A 272 -3.95 4.34 -0.79
CA HIS A 272 -2.60 3.81 -0.66
C HIS A 272 -1.72 4.04 -1.91
N LEU A 273 -2.30 4.17 -3.11
CA LEU A 273 -1.59 4.22 -4.39
C LEU A 273 -1.60 5.61 -5.03
N ASP A 274 -2.55 6.46 -4.67
CA ASP A 274 -2.58 7.89 -4.98
C ASP A 274 -1.20 8.54 -4.75
N VAL A 275 -0.57 8.25 -3.61
CA VAL A 275 0.72 8.85 -3.22
C VAL A 275 1.91 8.38 -4.07
N MET A 276 1.74 7.29 -4.83
CA MET A 276 2.70 6.75 -5.79
C MET A 276 2.43 7.18 -7.23
N GLY A 277 1.40 8.03 -7.46
CA GLY A 277 1.08 8.54 -8.78
C GLY A 277 0.00 7.76 -9.50
N TYR A 278 -0.80 6.96 -8.80
CA TYR A 278 -1.97 6.26 -9.36
C TYR A 278 -3.28 6.97 -9.03
N TYR A 279 -3.27 8.32 -8.97
CA TYR A 279 -4.48 9.13 -8.75
C TYR A 279 -5.18 9.48 -10.06
N GLY A 280 -6.48 9.78 -9.97
CA GLY A 280 -7.25 10.28 -11.10
C GLY A 280 -6.82 11.69 -11.52
N ASP A 281 -6.17 11.82 -12.68
CA ASP A 281 -5.83 13.11 -13.32
C ASP A 281 -6.62 13.27 -14.65
N PRO A 282 -7.75 14.00 -14.64
CA PRO A 282 -8.56 14.24 -15.84
C PRO A 282 -7.79 14.93 -16.97
N ASP A 283 -6.76 15.72 -16.62
CA ASP A 283 -5.95 16.50 -17.55
C ASP A 283 -4.64 15.79 -17.91
N GLY A 284 -4.37 14.60 -17.33
CA GLY A 284 -3.09 13.88 -17.39
C GLY A 284 -2.82 13.09 -18.68
N GLY A 285 -3.72 13.11 -19.65
CA GLY A 285 -3.63 12.32 -20.89
C GLY A 285 -3.80 10.81 -20.67
N ALA A 286 -3.74 10.04 -21.76
CA ALA A 286 -4.04 8.59 -21.78
C ALA A 286 -3.06 7.68 -21.00
N SER A 287 -2.01 8.25 -20.38
CA SER A 287 -0.98 7.51 -19.64
C SER A 287 -1.19 7.45 -18.12
N HIS A 288 -2.17 8.18 -17.58
CA HIS A 288 -2.44 8.17 -16.15
C HIS A 288 -3.54 7.14 -15.83
N VAL A 289 -3.14 5.98 -15.29
CA VAL A 289 -4.06 4.88 -14.95
C VAL A 289 -4.30 4.90 -13.44
N ASP A 290 -5.54 5.15 -13.03
CA ASP A 290 -6.01 4.92 -11.67
C ASP A 290 -6.40 3.44 -11.54
N TRP A 291 -5.58 2.66 -10.82
CA TRP A 291 -5.76 1.21 -10.67
C TRP A 291 -6.90 0.87 -9.70
N LEU A 292 -7.24 1.78 -8.78
CA LEU A 292 -8.23 1.53 -7.74
C LEU A 292 -9.03 2.81 -7.50
N VAL A 293 -10.16 2.95 -8.21
CA VAL A 293 -10.98 4.16 -8.14
C VAL A 293 -11.59 4.33 -6.74
N THR A 294 -10.87 5.01 -5.85
CA THR A 294 -11.30 5.32 -4.48
C THR A 294 -12.02 6.66 -4.38
N ARG A 295 -11.92 7.50 -5.43
CA ARG A 295 -12.45 8.88 -5.46
C ARG A 295 -12.02 9.68 -4.23
N SER A 296 -10.80 9.47 -3.78
CA SER A 296 -10.13 10.28 -2.74
C SER A 296 -10.20 11.77 -3.07
N GLY A 297 -10.22 12.10 -4.37
CA GLY A 297 -10.05 13.46 -4.88
C GLY A 297 -8.59 13.89 -4.79
N PHE A 298 -7.66 12.94 -4.63
CA PHE A 298 -6.24 13.21 -4.72
C PHE A 298 -5.90 13.61 -6.16
N ASP A 299 -5.08 14.64 -6.32
CA ASP A 299 -4.75 15.22 -7.61
C ASP A 299 -3.26 15.58 -7.68
N ARG A 300 -2.82 16.05 -8.85
CA ARG A 300 -1.43 16.44 -9.09
C ARG A 300 -0.93 17.51 -8.12
N THR A 301 -1.79 18.41 -7.66
CA THR A 301 -1.44 19.46 -6.70
C THR A 301 -1.13 18.86 -5.34
N ARG A 302 -1.99 17.94 -4.87
CA ARG A 302 -1.78 17.21 -3.62
C ARG A 302 -0.56 16.28 -3.68
N PHE A 303 -0.35 15.61 -4.81
CA PHE A 303 0.86 14.80 -5.04
C PHE A 303 2.12 15.66 -4.91
N ARG A 304 2.17 16.81 -5.58
CA ARG A 304 3.29 17.77 -5.47
C ARG A 304 3.46 18.30 -4.05
N ALA A 305 2.36 18.54 -3.31
CA ALA A 305 2.44 19.00 -1.93
C ALA A 305 3.08 17.94 -1.00
N LEU A 306 2.71 16.67 -1.17
CA LEU A 306 3.29 15.55 -0.43
C LEU A 306 4.78 15.41 -0.73
N TRP A 307 5.15 15.28 -2.00
CA TRP A 307 6.55 15.11 -2.39
C TRP A 307 7.40 16.36 -2.12
N GLY A 308 6.79 17.55 -2.14
CA GLY A 308 7.41 18.78 -1.68
C GLY A 308 7.72 18.78 -0.17
N ALA A 309 6.88 18.14 0.66
CA ALA A 309 7.18 17.96 2.08
C ALA A 309 8.36 17.02 2.29
N VAL A 310 8.40 15.90 1.56
CA VAL A 310 9.54 14.97 1.55
C VAL A 310 10.83 15.69 1.14
N ALA A 311 10.78 16.47 0.05
CA ALA A 311 11.94 17.23 -0.42
C ALA A 311 12.44 18.26 0.63
N ARG A 312 11.54 18.89 1.39
CA ARG A 312 11.93 19.80 2.48
C ARG A 312 12.63 19.09 3.64
N VAL A 313 12.20 17.87 3.99
CA VAL A 313 12.89 17.05 5.00
C VAL A 313 14.32 16.76 4.56
N ILE A 314 14.49 16.31 3.32
CA ILE A 314 15.81 16.04 2.73
C ILE A 314 16.68 17.31 2.74
N ALA A 315 16.15 18.42 2.21
CA ALA A 315 16.89 19.67 2.08
C ALA A 315 17.28 20.29 3.43
N SER A 316 16.43 20.16 4.46
CA SER A 316 16.73 20.69 5.80
C SER A 316 17.79 19.86 6.53
N ALA A 317 17.80 18.54 6.33
CA ALA A 317 18.79 17.66 6.94
C ALA A 317 20.15 17.68 6.25
N ALA A 318 20.23 18.16 5.00
CA ALA A 318 21.50 18.37 4.30
C ALA A 318 22.25 19.64 4.77
N GLN A 319 21.59 20.52 5.53
CA GLN A 319 22.17 21.76 6.05
C GLN A 319 22.76 21.61 7.47
N THR A 320 22.59 20.44 8.08
CA THR A 320 23.07 20.05 9.43
C THR A 320 24.13 18.97 9.34
#